data_AF-A0A1F8JKN2-F1
#
_entry.id   AF-A0A1F8JKN2-F1
#
_cell.length_a   1.000
_cell.length_b   1.000
_cell.length_c   1.000
_cell.angle_alpha   90.00
_cell.angle_beta   90.00
_cell.angle_gamma   90.00
#
_symmetry.space_group_name_H-M   'P 1'
#
loop_
_entity.id
_entity.type
_entity.pdbx_description
1 polymer ?
#
loop_
_entity_poly.entity_id
_entity_poly.type
_entity_poly.pdbx_seq_one_letter_code
_entity_poly.pdbx_strand_id
1 'polypeptide(L)'
;MIPCIPSLKNLIFSSCARPSACFQEALASHSIPQELEEEIVRIQKAWDCYLVMQKVVEKEYDREAQLVCGAFANSLPLVTMCLHGFSPFSRREEESDDSSEETFQEELWKCYQWGDRVNQGKGLGTAVLIAAQRGHAGAVSLLLGSKEAHQIPSGGQFGIGGSLWIASKEGKTEAVLALLGSEHACRILAEGEEGLGSALCIAASWGHAKIVSLILNSLEAHRILSDGEEGLGAALWYAVDREGNEEVVSLLLNSSHAGRISTNEMERARCHALLKAHKSVADLLTKAMAWRLLENESADIA
;
A
#
# COMPACT_ATOMS: atom_id res chain seq x y z
N MET A 1 -13.33 28.33 -6.77
CA MET A 1 -13.93 27.25 -5.95
C MET A 1 -13.46 27.51 -4.52
N ILE A 2 -14.37 27.80 -3.60
CA ILE A 2 -14.01 28.17 -2.21
C ILE A 2 -13.36 26.94 -1.55
N PRO A 3 -12.18 27.06 -0.91
CA PRO A 3 -11.60 25.94 -0.17
C PRO A 3 -12.60 25.50 0.90
N CYS A 4 -12.88 24.20 0.95
CA CYS A 4 -13.76 23.63 1.96
C CYS A 4 -13.11 23.88 3.32
N ILE A 5 -13.73 24.71 4.15
CA ILE A 5 -13.22 25.03 5.49
C ILE A 5 -13.17 23.71 6.28
N PRO A 6 -12.04 23.35 6.92
CA PRO A 6 -11.96 22.16 7.76
C PRO A 6 -13.07 22.21 8.80
N SER A 7 -13.71 21.08 9.07
CA SER A 7 -14.75 21.04 10.09
C SER A 7 -14.19 21.54 11.42
N LEU A 8 -15.03 22.17 12.26
CA LEU A 8 -14.62 22.59 13.60
C LEU A 8 -14.02 21.42 14.40
N LYS A 9 -14.53 20.21 14.18
CA LYS A 9 -13.99 18.96 14.72
C LYS A 9 -12.53 18.75 14.30
N ASN A 10 -12.18 18.94 13.04
CA ASN A 10 -10.81 18.79 12.52
C ASN A 10 -9.85 19.83 13.12
N LEU A 11 -10.31 21.07 13.30
CA LEU A 11 -9.51 22.15 13.90
C LEU A 11 -9.26 21.91 15.40
N ILE A 12 -10.28 21.43 16.13
CA ILE A 12 -10.14 21.06 17.54
C ILE A 12 -9.10 19.94 17.67
N PHE A 13 -9.18 18.94 16.79
CA PHE A 13 -8.25 17.83 16.80
C PHE A 13 -6.80 18.24 16.53
N SER A 14 -6.52 19.09 15.53
CA SER A 14 -5.17 19.61 15.32
C SER A 14 -4.65 20.40 16.53
N SER A 15 -5.54 21.01 17.32
CA SER A 15 -5.15 21.74 18.53
C SER A 15 -4.78 20.84 19.72
N CYS A 16 -5.15 19.55 19.69
CA CYS A 16 -4.84 18.56 20.73
C CYS A 16 -3.42 17.97 20.64
N ALA A 17 -2.59 18.44 19.71
CA ALA A 17 -1.33 17.81 19.29
C ALA A 17 -0.21 17.76 20.35
N ARG A 18 -0.32 18.53 21.45
CA ARG A 18 0.43 18.28 22.68
C ARG A 18 -0.57 18.20 23.82
N PRO A 19 -0.84 17.00 24.39
CA PRO A 19 -1.56 16.95 25.64
C PRO A 19 -0.72 17.71 26.67
N SER A 20 -1.16 18.91 27.06
CA SER A 20 -0.69 19.47 28.32
C SER A 20 -1.07 18.50 29.43
N ALA A 21 -0.35 18.50 30.56
CA ALA A 21 -0.74 17.70 31.72
C ALA A 21 -2.23 17.93 32.08
N CYS A 22 -2.71 19.18 31.95
CA CYS A 22 -4.13 19.52 32.11
C CYS A 22 -5.06 18.84 31.09
N PHE A 23 -4.64 18.67 29.83
CA PHE A 23 -5.45 17.95 28.84
C PHE A 23 -5.50 16.46 29.16
N GLN A 24 -4.39 15.84 29.58
CA GLN A 24 -4.39 14.45 30.03
C GLN A 24 -5.26 14.23 31.28
N GLU A 25 -5.22 15.14 32.25
CA GLU A 25 -6.11 15.11 33.42
C GLU A 25 -7.59 15.31 33.02
N ALA A 26 -7.88 16.19 32.06
CA ALA A 26 -9.22 16.39 31.54
C ALA A 26 -9.76 15.15 30.80
N LEU A 27 -8.92 14.48 30.01
CA LEU A 27 -9.23 13.20 29.37
C LEU A 27 -9.47 12.11 30.44
N ALA A 28 -8.64 12.04 31.47
CA ALA A 28 -8.76 11.03 32.53
C ALA A 28 -9.98 11.22 33.44
N SER A 29 -10.50 12.44 33.53
CA SER A 29 -11.64 12.80 34.40
C SER A 29 -13.01 12.70 33.70
N HIS A 30 -13.05 12.51 32.38
CA HIS A 30 -14.30 12.48 31.61
C HIS A 30 -14.37 11.25 30.71
N SER A 31 -15.54 10.63 30.60
CA SER A 31 -15.76 9.53 29.64
C SER A 31 -15.80 10.11 28.22
N ILE A 32 -14.82 9.76 27.41
CA ILE A 32 -14.69 10.22 26.02
C ILE A 32 -15.06 9.07 25.07
N PRO A 33 -15.73 9.35 23.93
CA PRO A 33 -15.99 8.30 22.94
C PRO A 33 -14.68 7.70 22.41
N GLN A 34 -14.63 6.36 22.30
CA GLN A 34 -13.44 5.62 21.86
C GLN A 34 -12.87 6.13 20.53
N GLU A 35 -13.74 6.44 19.56
CA GLU A 35 -13.32 7.00 18.25
C GLU A 35 -12.54 8.31 18.38
N LEU A 36 -12.88 9.13 19.38
CA LEU A 36 -12.20 10.40 19.64
C LEU A 36 -10.81 10.15 20.25
N GLU A 37 -10.74 9.21 21.19
CA GLU A 37 -9.49 8.82 21.84
C GLU A 37 -8.50 8.25 20.83
N GLU A 38 -8.95 7.34 19.95
CA GLU A 38 -8.13 6.80 18.87
C GLU A 38 -7.59 7.88 17.94
N GLU A 39 -8.42 8.87 17.58
CA GLU A 39 -7.98 9.96 16.71
C GLU A 39 -6.96 10.88 17.39
N ILE A 40 -7.14 11.16 18.69
CA ILE A 40 -6.14 11.92 19.47
C ILE A 40 -4.78 11.21 19.46
N VAL A 41 -4.77 9.88 19.65
CA VAL A 41 -3.53 9.08 19.59
C VAL A 41 -2.89 9.14 18.21
N ARG A 42 -3.68 9.05 17.13
CA ARG A 42 -3.17 9.21 15.75
C ARG A 42 -2.53 10.59 15.55
N ILE A 43 -3.17 11.65 16.03
CA ILE A 43 -2.65 13.02 15.88
C ILE A 43 -1.35 13.22 16.66
N GLN A 44 -1.27 12.69 17.88
CA GLN A 44 -0.02 12.72 18.67
C GLN A 44 1.10 12.00 17.92
N LYS A 45 0.82 10.79 17.40
CA LYS A 45 1.77 10.05 16.57
C LYS A 45 2.21 10.81 15.32
N ALA A 46 1.30 11.55 14.67
CA ALA A 46 1.63 12.39 13.53
C ALA A 46 2.53 13.58 13.95
N TRP A 47 2.26 14.18 15.11
CA TRP A 47 3.06 15.28 15.65
C TRP A 47 4.47 14.84 15.99
N ASP A 48 4.64 13.70 16.68
CA ASP A 48 5.95 13.15 17.01
C ASP A 48 6.78 12.89 15.74
N CYS A 49 6.15 12.31 14.72
CA CYS A 49 6.76 12.13 13.40
C CYS A 49 7.16 13.47 12.76
N TYR A 50 6.27 14.48 12.81
CA TYR A 50 6.50 15.79 12.21
C TYR A 50 7.62 16.57 12.90
N LEU A 51 7.70 16.52 14.24
CA LEU A 51 8.77 17.18 15.00
C LEU A 51 10.16 16.66 14.60
N VAL A 52 10.27 15.38 14.25
CA VAL A 52 11.51 14.80 13.74
C VAL A 52 11.76 15.27 12.30
N MET A 53 10.75 15.15 11.43
CA MET A 53 10.88 15.52 10.02
C MET A 53 11.20 17.01 9.84
N GLN A 54 10.61 17.89 10.64
CA GLN A 54 10.83 19.33 10.57
C GLN A 54 12.29 19.74 10.82
N LYS A 55 13.08 18.90 11.52
CA LYS A 55 14.51 19.15 11.75
C LYS A 55 15.35 18.98 10.47
N VAL A 56 14.85 18.23 9.48
CA VAL A 56 15.60 17.85 8.27
C VAL A 56 14.94 18.27 6.96
N VAL A 57 13.63 18.52 6.97
CA VAL A 57 12.90 18.92 5.77
C VAL A 57 13.06 20.42 5.52
N GLU A 58 13.35 20.77 4.27
CA GLU A 58 13.43 22.16 3.82
C GLU A 58 12.05 22.81 3.85
N LYS A 59 12.01 24.12 4.19
CA LYS A 59 10.74 24.83 4.42
C LYS A 59 9.77 24.79 3.24
N GLU A 60 10.27 24.69 2.01
CA GLU A 60 9.42 24.63 0.82
C GLU A 60 8.65 23.31 0.69
N TYR A 61 9.15 22.24 1.32
CA TYR A 61 8.52 20.91 1.34
C TYR A 61 7.82 20.60 2.68
N ASP A 62 7.62 21.62 3.52
CA ASP A 62 7.03 21.44 4.85
C ASP A 62 5.63 20.81 4.76
N ARG A 63 4.79 21.26 3.82
CA ARG A 63 3.43 20.73 3.59
C ARG A 63 3.47 19.22 3.30
N GLU A 64 4.37 18.78 2.45
CA GLU A 64 4.56 17.38 2.08
C GLU A 64 5.03 16.56 3.27
N ALA A 65 5.89 17.10 4.14
CA ALA A 65 6.23 16.45 5.41
C ALA A 65 5.00 16.27 6.30
N GLN A 66 4.16 17.30 6.43
CA GLN A 66 2.92 17.20 7.22
C GLN A 66 1.99 16.12 6.65
N LEU A 67 1.88 16.06 5.32
CA LEU A 67 1.08 15.08 4.61
C LEU A 67 1.58 13.65 4.86
N VAL A 68 2.89 13.42 4.80
CA VAL A 68 3.53 12.13 5.12
C VAL A 68 3.22 11.72 6.55
N CYS A 69 3.31 12.64 7.52
CA CYS A 69 3.00 12.37 8.92
C CYS A 69 1.53 12.00 9.14
N GLY A 70 0.61 12.71 8.50
CA GLY A 70 -0.82 12.40 8.53
C GLY A 70 -1.14 11.03 7.95
N ALA A 71 -0.52 10.68 6.81
CA ALA A 71 -0.66 9.38 6.17
C ALA A 71 -0.10 8.25 7.04
N PHE A 72 1.08 8.44 7.64
CA PHE A 72 1.70 7.51 8.58
C PHE A 72 0.81 7.19 9.79
N ALA A 73 0.20 8.23 10.36
CA ALA A 73 -0.66 8.13 11.52
C ALA A 73 -2.08 7.61 11.23
N ASN A 74 -2.45 7.44 9.95
CA ASN A 74 -3.83 7.14 9.53
C ASN A 74 -4.86 8.21 9.95
N SER A 75 -4.45 9.47 10.04
CA SER A 75 -5.39 10.57 10.35
C SER A 75 -5.92 11.17 9.07
N LEU A 76 -7.12 10.73 8.67
CA LEU A 76 -7.83 11.28 7.51
C LEU A 76 -8.07 12.80 7.64
N PRO A 77 -8.43 13.34 8.83
CA PRO A 77 -8.53 14.79 9.03
C PRO A 77 -7.23 15.53 8.71
N LEU A 78 -6.08 15.06 9.21
CA LEU A 78 -4.79 15.70 8.94
C LEU A 78 -4.42 15.65 7.46
N VAL A 79 -4.56 14.48 6.82
CA VAL A 79 -4.32 14.31 5.38
C VAL A 79 -5.21 15.27 4.58
N THR A 80 -6.50 15.34 4.92
CA THR A 80 -7.46 16.24 4.25
C THR A 80 -7.08 17.71 4.42
N MET A 81 -6.68 18.13 5.62
CA MET A 81 -6.22 19.50 5.89
C MET A 81 -5.01 19.85 5.03
N CYS A 82 -3.99 18.98 5.00
CA CYS A 82 -2.80 19.17 4.17
C CYS A 82 -3.14 19.26 2.68
N LEU A 83 -4.01 18.38 2.16
CA LEU A 83 -4.46 18.40 0.76
C LEU A 83 -5.23 19.68 0.41
N HIS A 84 -5.91 20.31 1.37
CA HIS A 84 -6.56 21.61 1.18
C HIS A 84 -5.65 22.83 1.44
N GLY A 85 -4.36 22.61 1.72
CA GLY A 85 -3.39 23.68 1.92
C GLY A 85 -3.39 24.28 3.33
N PHE A 86 -4.08 23.66 4.28
CA PHE A 86 -3.98 24.02 5.69
C PHE A 86 -2.74 23.36 6.29
N SER A 87 -2.04 24.10 7.16
CA SER A 87 -0.96 23.57 7.99
C SER A 87 -1.54 23.09 9.31
N PRO A 88 -1.87 21.78 9.48
CA PRO A 88 -2.32 21.27 10.77
C PRO A 88 -1.26 21.43 11.86
N PHE A 89 0.01 21.49 11.48
CA PHE A 89 1.11 21.67 12.40
C PHE A 89 1.55 23.13 12.46
N SER A 90 0.75 23.94 13.15
CA SER A 90 1.10 25.34 13.37
C SER A 90 2.17 25.46 14.46
N ARG A 91 3.31 26.06 14.10
CA ARG A 91 4.47 26.30 14.97
C ARG A 91 4.03 27.05 16.24
N ARG A 92 4.08 26.39 17.41
CA ARG A 92 4.25 27.11 18.68
C ARG A 92 5.73 27.45 18.80
N GLU A 93 6.04 28.73 18.96
CA GLU A 93 7.37 29.20 19.28
C GLU A 93 7.88 28.46 20.52
N GLU A 94 9.06 27.86 20.37
CA GLU A 94 10.03 27.51 21.40
C GLU A 94 9.49 27.39 22.84
N GLU A 95 8.93 26.23 23.17
CA GLU A 95 9.13 25.69 24.52
C GLU A 95 10.23 24.64 24.41
N SER A 96 11.41 25.05 24.87
CA SER A 96 12.56 24.19 25.18
C SER A 96 12.12 23.22 26.28
N ASP A 97 11.55 22.09 25.90
CA ASP A 97 11.36 20.99 26.82
C ASP A 97 11.96 19.73 26.22
N ASP A 98 13.12 19.40 26.75
CA ASP A 98 14.05 18.33 26.39
C ASP A 98 13.55 16.95 26.86
N SER A 99 12.24 16.77 27.01
CA SER A 99 11.65 15.71 27.83
C SER A 99 10.66 14.81 27.09
N SER A 100 11.02 14.29 25.91
CA SER A 100 10.32 13.10 25.37
C SER A 100 11.10 12.30 24.33
N GLU A 101 12.43 12.17 24.44
CA GLU A 101 13.24 11.39 23.50
C GLU A 101 13.16 9.86 23.69
N GLU A 102 12.49 9.35 24.72
CA GLU A 102 12.60 7.92 25.08
C GLU A 102 11.55 6.97 24.46
N THR A 103 10.51 7.43 23.76
CA THR A 103 9.41 6.53 23.32
C THR A 103 9.30 6.28 21.81
N PHE A 104 10.24 6.72 20.96
CA PHE A 104 10.09 6.59 19.50
C PHE A 104 11.33 6.08 18.74
N GLN A 105 12.21 5.29 19.38
CA GLN A 105 13.53 4.91 18.83
C GLN A 105 13.47 4.11 17.51
N GLU A 106 12.50 3.21 17.32
CA GLU A 106 12.44 2.36 16.11
C GLU A 106 11.82 3.03 14.87
N GLU A 107 11.00 4.07 15.06
CA GLU A 107 10.35 4.80 13.96
C GLU A 107 11.09 6.12 13.63
N LEU A 108 11.94 6.60 14.54
CA LEU A 108 12.77 7.81 14.37
C LEU A 108 13.60 7.79 13.08
N TRP A 109 14.34 6.71 12.80
CA TRP A 109 15.18 6.63 11.59
C TRP A 109 14.36 6.62 10.29
N LYS A 110 13.13 6.10 10.31
CA LYS A 110 12.22 6.15 9.15
C LYS A 110 11.79 7.58 8.85
N CYS A 111 11.56 8.40 9.88
CA CYS A 111 11.21 9.81 9.73
C CYS A 111 12.32 10.58 9.00
N TYR A 112 13.59 10.33 9.34
CA TYR A 112 14.73 10.90 8.62
C TYR A 112 14.74 10.50 7.13
N GLN A 113 14.54 9.22 6.84
CA GLN A 113 14.47 8.75 5.44
C GLN A 113 13.28 9.33 4.67
N TRP A 114 12.14 9.52 5.33
CA TRP A 114 11.00 10.21 4.73
C TRP A 114 11.32 11.68 4.49
N GLY A 115 12.03 12.34 5.40
CA GLY A 115 12.50 13.71 5.24
C GLY A 115 13.38 13.88 4.00
N ASP A 116 14.37 13.01 3.82
CA ASP A 116 15.24 13.02 2.63
C ASP A 116 14.44 12.83 1.33
N ARG A 117 13.42 11.96 1.34
CA ARG A 117 12.54 11.75 0.17
C ARG A 117 11.65 12.95 -0.10
N VAL A 118 11.14 13.58 0.94
CA VAL A 118 10.34 14.81 0.84
C VAL A 118 11.17 15.93 0.21
N ASN A 119 12.41 16.12 0.65
CA ASN A 119 13.35 17.09 0.06
C ASN A 119 13.70 16.79 -1.41
N GLN A 120 13.54 15.55 -1.87
CA GLN A 120 13.68 15.17 -3.28
C GLN A 120 12.41 15.41 -4.11
N GLY A 121 11.39 16.07 -3.55
CA GLY A 121 10.09 16.28 -4.20
C GLY A 121 9.23 15.03 -4.30
N LYS A 122 9.51 13.98 -3.51
CA LYS A 122 8.78 12.69 -3.54
C LYS A 122 7.78 12.55 -2.40
N GLY A 123 7.41 13.65 -1.75
CA GLY A 123 6.58 13.63 -0.54
C GLY A 123 5.19 13.02 -0.73
N LEU A 124 4.48 13.39 -1.80
CA LEU A 124 3.14 12.86 -2.08
C LEU A 124 3.17 11.34 -2.35
N GLY A 125 4.13 10.88 -3.16
CA GLY A 125 4.34 9.46 -3.41
C GLY A 125 4.77 8.69 -2.16
N THR A 126 5.60 9.31 -1.32
CA THR A 126 6.00 8.76 -0.01
C THR A 126 4.80 8.60 0.93
N ALA A 127 3.88 9.57 0.95
CA ALA A 127 2.66 9.49 1.74
C ALA A 127 1.77 8.30 1.31
N VAL A 128 1.59 8.09 -0.01
CA VAL A 128 0.82 6.95 -0.53
C VAL A 128 1.52 5.63 -0.22
N LEU A 129 2.84 5.55 -0.40
CA LEU A 129 3.63 4.36 -0.11
C LEU A 129 3.49 3.94 1.36
N ILE A 130 3.61 4.89 2.30
CA ILE A 130 3.51 4.60 3.73
C ILE A 130 2.09 4.18 4.11
N ALA A 131 1.07 4.87 3.60
CA ALA A 131 -0.32 4.51 3.83
C ALA A 131 -0.60 3.10 3.30
N ALA A 132 -0.12 2.77 2.10
CA ALA A 132 -0.27 1.47 1.47
C ALA A 132 0.45 0.36 2.26
N GLN A 133 1.71 0.58 2.64
CA GLN A 133 2.50 -0.36 3.45
C GLN A 133 1.82 -0.68 4.79
N ARG A 134 1.18 0.31 5.42
CA ARG A 134 0.49 0.15 6.71
C ARG A 134 -0.94 -0.36 6.60
N GLY A 135 -1.52 -0.38 5.40
CA GLY A 135 -2.91 -0.80 5.19
C GLY A 135 -3.94 0.31 5.44
N HIS A 136 -3.52 1.57 5.45
CA HIS A 136 -4.36 2.74 5.69
C HIS A 136 -5.16 3.11 4.44
N ALA A 137 -6.11 2.25 4.05
CA ALA A 137 -6.85 2.35 2.80
C ALA A 137 -7.57 3.70 2.62
N GLY A 138 -8.16 4.25 3.69
CA GLY A 138 -8.80 5.57 3.64
C GLY A 138 -7.82 6.69 3.29
N ALA A 139 -6.59 6.64 3.80
CA ALA A 139 -5.56 7.63 3.47
C ALA A 139 -5.08 7.45 2.02
N VAL A 140 -4.92 6.21 1.55
CA VAL A 140 -4.63 5.90 0.13
C VAL A 140 -5.70 6.50 -0.78
N SER A 141 -6.99 6.26 -0.48
CA SER A 141 -8.10 6.78 -1.28
C SER A 141 -8.16 8.31 -1.29
N LEU A 142 -7.91 8.97 -0.15
CA LEU A 142 -7.87 10.43 -0.10
C LEU A 142 -6.70 11.02 -0.91
N LEU A 143 -5.52 10.42 -0.80
CA LEU A 143 -4.32 10.87 -1.51
C LEU A 143 -4.47 10.67 -3.02
N LEU A 144 -5.01 9.53 -3.46
CA LEU A 144 -5.22 9.25 -4.89
C LEU A 144 -6.46 9.92 -5.48
N GLY A 145 -7.41 10.36 -4.65
CA GLY A 145 -8.55 11.18 -5.07
C GLY A 145 -8.26 12.69 -5.03
N SER A 146 -7.05 13.09 -4.62
CA SER A 146 -6.68 14.50 -4.53
C SER A 146 -6.37 15.08 -5.91
N LYS A 147 -6.47 16.40 -6.04
CA LYS A 147 -6.16 17.09 -7.31
C LYS A 147 -4.70 16.95 -7.68
N GLU A 148 -3.82 16.74 -6.70
CA GLU A 148 -2.38 16.59 -6.85
C GLU A 148 -1.96 15.15 -7.19
N ALA A 149 -2.87 14.17 -7.16
CA ALA A 149 -2.54 12.75 -7.38
C ALA A 149 -1.87 12.46 -8.74
N HIS A 150 -2.10 13.30 -9.74
CA HIS A 150 -1.39 13.25 -11.03
C HIS A 150 0.14 13.43 -10.89
N GLN A 151 0.61 14.08 -9.82
CA GLN A 151 2.04 14.31 -9.55
C GLN A 151 2.74 13.08 -8.97
N ILE A 152 1.99 12.09 -8.44
CA ILE A 152 2.57 10.85 -7.95
C ILE A 152 3.18 10.10 -9.13
N PRO A 153 4.44 9.64 -9.07
CA PRO A 153 5.03 8.87 -10.15
C PRO A 153 4.23 7.58 -10.44
N SER A 154 4.14 7.25 -11.72
CA SER A 154 3.46 6.03 -12.16
C SER A 154 4.23 4.75 -11.75
N GLY A 155 5.57 4.80 -11.78
CA GLY A 155 6.48 3.72 -11.41
C GLY A 155 7.59 4.15 -10.46
N GLY A 156 8.47 3.20 -10.14
CA GLY A 156 9.54 3.34 -9.14
C GLY A 156 9.03 3.17 -7.71
N GLN A 157 9.97 2.97 -6.77
CA GLN A 157 9.71 2.67 -5.36
C GLN A 157 8.70 3.59 -4.66
N PHE A 158 8.63 4.87 -5.05
CA PHE A 158 7.74 5.88 -4.44
C PHE A 158 6.52 6.23 -5.32
N GLY A 159 6.32 5.49 -6.40
CA GLY A 159 5.17 5.63 -7.26
C GLY A 159 3.98 4.78 -6.82
N ILE A 160 2.91 4.83 -7.63
CA ILE A 160 1.70 4.02 -7.41
C ILE A 160 2.03 2.52 -7.52
N GLY A 161 2.88 2.14 -8.49
CA GLY A 161 3.39 0.77 -8.61
C GLY A 161 4.14 0.28 -7.37
N GLY A 162 5.07 1.09 -6.84
CA GLY A 162 5.80 0.75 -5.61
C GLY A 162 4.89 0.61 -4.39
N SER A 163 3.85 1.45 -4.32
CA SER A 163 2.81 1.37 -3.30
C SER A 163 1.99 0.09 -3.40
N LEU A 164 1.65 -0.35 -4.62
CA LEU A 164 0.95 -1.61 -4.86
C LEU A 164 1.83 -2.79 -4.50
N TRP A 165 3.10 -2.77 -4.90
CA TRP A 165 4.06 -3.83 -4.61
C TRP A 165 4.24 -4.02 -3.10
N ILE A 166 4.47 -2.94 -2.35
CA ILE A 166 4.66 -3.05 -0.90
C ILE A 166 3.39 -3.50 -0.18
N ALA A 167 2.22 -2.97 -0.56
CA ALA A 167 0.94 -3.40 0.02
C ALA A 167 0.67 -4.89 -0.26
N SER A 168 1.03 -5.35 -1.47
CA SER A 168 0.91 -6.75 -1.89
C SER A 168 1.83 -7.65 -1.09
N LYS A 169 3.08 -7.24 -0.86
CA LYS A 169 4.04 -7.97 -0.02
C LYS A 169 3.57 -8.09 1.44
N GLU A 170 3.11 -6.97 2.01
CA GLU A 170 2.72 -6.86 3.43
C GLU A 170 1.28 -7.39 3.70
N GLY A 171 0.60 -7.94 2.69
CA GLY A 171 -0.74 -8.52 2.85
C GLY A 171 -1.84 -7.49 3.09
N LYS A 172 -1.66 -6.23 2.70
CA LYS A 172 -2.60 -5.13 2.98
C LYS A 172 -3.72 -5.07 1.95
N THR A 173 -4.67 -6.00 2.07
CA THR A 173 -5.76 -6.23 1.11
C THR A 173 -6.57 -4.97 0.79
N GLU A 174 -6.97 -4.21 1.80
CA GLU A 174 -7.80 -3.01 1.66
C GLU A 174 -7.04 -1.86 0.98
N ALA A 175 -5.74 -1.75 1.24
CA ALA A 175 -4.88 -0.79 0.55
C ALA A 175 -4.68 -1.18 -0.93
N VAL A 176 -4.47 -2.47 -1.23
CA VAL A 176 -4.43 -2.96 -2.62
C VAL A 176 -5.72 -2.65 -3.35
N LEU A 177 -6.88 -2.90 -2.71
CA LEU A 177 -8.18 -2.56 -3.28
C LEU A 177 -8.30 -1.05 -3.58
N ALA A 178 -7.88 -0.19 -2.64
CA ALA A 178 -7.90 1.25 -2.83
C ALA A 178 -6.97 1.72 -3.98
N LEU A 179 -5.78 1.12 -4.11
CA LEU A 179 -4.83 1.43 -5.19
C LEU A 179 -5.39 1.02 -6.56
N LEU A 180 -5.86 -0.22 -6.70
CA LEU A 180 -6.39 -0.78 -7.94
C LEU A 180 -7.75 -0.18 -8.34
N GLY A 181 -8.54 0.28 -7.37
CA GLY A 181 -9.82 0.95 -7.61
C GLY A 181 -9.71 2.44 -7.93
N SER A 182 -8.51 3.02 -7.85
CA SER A 182 -8.29 4.43 -8.19
C SER A 182 -8.26 4.65 -9.71
N GLU A 183 -8.62 5.86 -10.16
CA GLU A 183 -8.48 6.26 -11.58
C GLU A 183 -7.01 6.25 -12.06
N HIS A 184 -6.07 6.21 -11.12
CA HIS A 184 -4.64 6.16 -11.40
C HIS A 184 -4.07 4.75 -11.47
N ALA A 185 -4.87 3.70 -11.24
CA ALA A 185 -4.44 2.31 -11.41
C ALA A 185 -3.91 2.04 -12.82
N CYS A 186 -4.49 2.68 -13.84
CA CYS A 186 -4.05 2.58 -15.24
C CYS A 186 -2.61 3.06 -15.47
N ARG A 187 -2.04 3.82 -14.53
CA ARG A 187 -0.67 4.32 -14.62
C ARG A 187 0.36 3.30 -14.15
N ILE A 188 -0.04 2.28 -13.40
CA ILE A 188 0.88 1.22 -12.94
C ILE A 188 1.45 0.50 -14.16
N LEU A 189 2.77 0.30 -14.21
CA LEU A 189 3.42 -0.39 -15.33
C LEU A 189 3.05 -1.88 -15.34
N ALA A 190 3.07 -2.51 -16.51
CA ALA A 190 2.83 -3.95 -16.61
C ALA A 190 4.00 -4.76 -16.02
N GLU A 191 5.22 -4.32 -16.34
CA GLU A 191 6.52 -4.93 -16.02
C GLU A 191 7.40 -3.99 -15.20
N GLY A 192 8.53 -4.51 -14.72
CA GLY A 192 9.51 -3.85 -13.86
C GLY A 192 9.32 -4.20 -12.38
N GLU A 193 10.32 -3.90 -11.56
CA GLU A 193 10.37 -4.27 -10.13
C GLU A 193 9.10 -3.86 -9.36
N GLU A 194 8.50 -2.72 -9.71
CA GLU A 194 7.24 -2.25 -9.12
C GLU A 194 6.05 -2.22 -10.09
N GLY A 195 6.08 -3.06 -11.12
CA GLY A 195 4.97 -3.29 -12.03
C GLY A 195 3.84 -4.14 -11.44
N LEU A 196 2.72 -4.21 -12.16
CA LEU A 196 1.54 -5.00 -11.79
C LEU A 196 1.88 -6.51 -11.74
N GLY A 197 2.70 -7.00 -12.67
CA GLY A 197 3.21 -8.37 -12.67
C GLY A 197 4.04 -8.69 -11.42
N SER A 198 4.93 -7.78 -11.01
CA SER A 198 5.73 -7.90 -9.80
C SER A 198 4.88 -7.89 -8.53
N ALA A 199 3.83 -7.06 -8.48
CA ALA A 199 2.86 -7.07 -7.39
C ALA A 199 2.08 -8.41 -7.31
N LEU A 200 1.70 -8.99 -8.45
CA LEU A 200 1.09 -10.32 -8.50
C LEU A 200 2.05 -11.40 -8.01
N CYS A 201 3.30 -11.40 -8.50
CA CYS A 201 4.33 -12.36 -8.14
C CYS A 201 4.65 -12.32 -6.64
N ILE A 202 4.82 -11.12 -6.08
CA ILE A 202 5.09 -11.00 -4.64
C ILE A 202 3.88 -11.45 -3.81
N ALA A 203 2.65 -11.09 -4.18
CA ALA A 203 1.45 -11.58 -3.49
C ALA A 203 1.34 -13.11 -3.54
N ALA A 204 1.64 -13.71 -4.69
CA ALA A 204 1.63 -15.16 -4.88
C ALA A 204 2.70 -15.85 -4.03
N SER A 205 3.92 -15.29 -3.99
CA SER A 205 5.04 -15.84 -3.21
C SER A 205 4.76 -15.87 -1.71
N TRP A 206 3.99 -14.90 -1.20
CA TRP A 206 3.58 -14.80 0.20
C TRP A 206 2.23 -15.45 0.50
N GLY A 207 1.58 -16.06 -0.49
CA GLY A 207 0.31 -16.78 -0.30
C GLY A 207 -0.91 -15.87 -0.10
N HIS A 208 -0.82 -14.58 -0.47
CA HIS A 208 -1.91 -13.61 -0.27
C HIS A 208 -3.03 -13.79 -1.31
N ALA A 209 -3.81 -14.86 -1.20
CA ALA A 209 -4.85 -15.27 -2.15
C ALA A 209 -5.87 -14.16 -2.47
N LYS A 210 -6.32 -13.40 -1.46
CA LYS A 210 -7.23 -12.26 -1.68
C LYS A 210 -6.61 -11.19 -2.57
N ILE A 211 -5.33 -10.86 -2.37
CA ILE A 211 -4.61 -9.86 -3.17
C ILE A 211 -4.41 -10.36 -4.60
N VAL A 212 -4.04 -11.64 -4.77
CA VAL A 212 -3.95 -12.29 -6.09
C VAL A 212 -5.29 -12.19 -6.82
N SER A 213 -6.39 -12.51 -6.14
CA SER A 213 -7.74 -12.38 -6.71
C SER A 213 -8.08 -10.93 -7.09
N LEU A 214 -7.75 -9.95 -6.25
CA LEU A 214 -7.95 -8.54 -6.56
C LEU A 214 -7.16 -8.08 -7.79
N ILE A 215 -5.89 -8.48 -7.90
CA ILE A 215 -5.05 -8.11 -9.05
C ILE A 215 -5.59 -8.75 -10.33
N LEU A 216 -5.92 -10.04 -10.31
CA LEU A 216 -6.41 -10.78 -11.48
C LEU A 216 -7.80 -10.34 -11.95
N ASN A 217 -8.62 -9.78 -11.06
CA ASN A 217 -9.95 -9.23 -11.37
C ASN A 217 -9.95 -7.71 -11.58
N SER A 218 -8.79 -7.05 -11.48
CA SER A 218 -8.68 -5.62 -11.74
C SER A 218 -8.84 -5.32 -13.23
N LEU A 219 -9.25 -4.08 -13.55
CA LEU A 219 -9.36 -3.63 -14.95
C LEU A 219 -8.02 -3.73 -15.70
N GLU A 220 -6.91 -3.61 -14.98
CA GLU A 220 -5.55 -3.61 -15.51
C GLU A 220 -4.95 -5.02 -15.65
N ALA A 221 -5.64 -6.06 -15.18
CA ALA A 221 -5.13 -7.45 -15.17
C ALA A 221 -4.72 -7.96 -16.56
N HIS A 222 -5.41 -7.50 -17.61
CA HIS A 222 -5.11 -7.85 -19.00
C HIS A 222 -3.69 -7.44 -19.43
N ARG A 223 -3.07 -6.46 -18.73
CA ARG A 223 -1.74 -5.94 -19.02
C ARG A 223 -0.61 -6.78 -18.42
N ILE A 224 -0.91 -7.63 -17.43
CA ILE A 224 0.09 -8.55 -16.85
C ILE A 224 0.59 -9.46 -17.96
N LEU A 225 1.91 -9.63 -18.11
CA LEU A 225 2.49 -10.46 -19.17
C LEU A 225 2.18 -11.95 -18.96
N SER A 226 2.14 -12.72 -20.05
CA SER A 226 1.98 -14.18 -20.00
C SER A 226 3.21 -14.88 -19.42
N ASP A 227 4.38 -14.37 -19.80
CA ASP A 227 5.71 -14.91 -19.66
C ASP A 227 6.67 -13.85 -19.09
N GLY A 228 7.94 -14.22 -18.91
CA GLY A 228 8.94 -13.39 -18.24
C GLY A 228 8.94 -13.54 -16.72
N GLU A 229 9.90 -12.88 -16.06
CA GLU A 229 10.17 -13.03 -14.61
C GLU A 229 9.04 -12.48 -13.72
N GLU A 230 8.13 -11.71 -14.30
CA GLU A 230 7.04 -10.99 -13.62
C GLU A 230 5.67 -11.32 -14.25
N GLY A 231 5.63 -12.28 -15.18
CA GLY A 231 4.41 -12.70 -15.85
C GLY A 231 3.54 -13.67 -15.04
N LEU A 232 2.40 -14.07 -15.61
CA LEU A 232 1.48 -15.04 -15.00
C LEU A 232 2.14 -16.39 -14.71
N GLY A 233 3.05 -16.86 -15.59
CA GLY A 233 3.85 -18.06 -15.36
C GLY A 233 4.81 -17.95 -14.17
N ALA A 234 5.43 -16.78 -13.99
CA ALA A 234 6.26 -16.51 -12.83
C ALA A 234 5.43 -16.47 -11.54
N ALA A 235 4.29 -15.78 -11.54
CA ALA A 235 3.37 -15.77 -10.40
C ALA A 235 2.92 -17.18 -9.99
N LEU A 236 2.63 -18.04 -10.98
CA LEU A 236 2.31 -19.45 -10.74
C LEU A 236 3.46 -20.18 -10.06
N TRP A 237 4.69 -20.01 -10.53
CA TRP A 237 5.85 -20.65 -9.91
C TRP A 237 6.11 -20.13 -8.49
N TYR A 238 6.00 -18.82 -8.27
CA TYR A 238 6.16 -18.22 -6.94
C TYR A 238 5.10 -18.71 -5.94
N ALA A 239 3.86 -18.95 -6.39
CA ALA A 239 2.82 -19.56 -5.57
C ALA A 239 3.22 -20.95 -5.04
N VAL A 240 4.02 -21.70 -5.81
CA VAL A 240 4.51 -23.03 -5.45
C VAL A 240 5.74 -22.97 -4.55
N ASP A 241 6.62 -21.99 -4.74
CA ASP A 241 7.99 -22.03 -4.20
C ASP A 241 8.09 -22.09 -2.67
N ARG A 242 7.29 -21.30 -1.95
CA ARG A 242 7.38 -21.25 -0.48
C ARG A 242 6.58 -22.33 0.21
N GLU A 243 5.25 -22.22 0.14
CA GLU A 243 4.34 -23.04 0.95
C GLU A 243 3.45 -23.95 0.12
N GLY A 244 3.59 -23.94 -1.21
CA GLY A 244 2.72 -24.72 -2.09
C GLY A 244 1.28 -24.24 -1.98
N ASN A 245 1.07 -22.93 -2.12
CA ASN A 245 -0.21 -22.28 -1.88
C ASN A 245 -1.27 -22.74 -2.90
N GLU A 246 -1.96 -23.85 -2.60
CA GLU A 246 -2.98 -24.45 -3.45
C GLU A 246 -4.08 -23.45 -3.84
N GLU A 247 -4.48 -22.59 -2.91
CA GLU A 247 -5.49 -21.55 -3.14
C GLU A 247 -5.02 -20.56 -4.21
N VAL A 248 -3.78 -20.06 -4.12
CA VAL A 248 -3.21 -19.12 -5.10
C VAL A 248 -3.05 -19.80 -6.47
N VAL A 249 -2.56 -21.04 -6.49
CA VAL A 249 -2.43 -21.83 -7.73
C VAL A 249 -3.80 -22.00 -8.38
N SER A 250 -4.83 -22.32 -7.58
CA SER A 250 -6.20 -22.47 -8.08
C SER A 250 -6.75 -21.16 -8.62
N LEU A 251 -6.51 -20.03 -7.96
CA LEU A 251 -6.93 -18.70 -8.44
C LEU A 251 -6.27 -18.35 -9.77
N LEU A 252 -4.97 -18.60 -9.93
CA LEU A 252 -4.26 -18.33 -11.18
C LEU A 252 -4.78 -19.20 -12.33
N LEU A 253 -4.99 -20.50 -12.08
CA LEU A 253 -5.45 -21.48 -13.08
C LEU A 253 -6.93 -21.35 -13.44
N ASN A 254 -7.76 -20.79 -12.56
CA ASN A 254 -9.18 -20.55 -12.82
C ASN A 254 -9.51 -19.09 -13.18
N SER A 255 -8.51 -18.21 -13.26
CA SER A 255 -8.71 -16.83 -13.68
C SER A 255 -9.09 -16.74 -15.16
N SER A 256 -9.74 -15.64 -15.56
CA SER A 256 -9.98 -15.32 -16.98
C SER A 256 -8.69 -15.20 -17.80
N HIS A 257 -7.55 -15.04 -17.14
CA HIS A 257 -6.24 -14.92 -17.74
C HIS A 257 -5.48 -16.27 -17.79
N ALA A 258 -6.05 -17.34 -17.24
CA ALA A 258 -5.37 -18.63 -17.12
C ALA A 258 -4.87 -19.14 -18.47
N GLY A 259 -5.67 -19.02 -19.54
CA GLY A 259 -5.31 -19.46 -20.90
C GLY A 259 -4.01 -18.83 -21.45
N ARG A 260 -3.55 -17.72 -20.88
CA ARG A 260 -2.30 -17.04 -21.25
C ARG A 260 -1.05 -17.66 -20.61
N ILE A 261 -1.21 -18.49 -19.58
CA ILE A 261 -0.10 -19.24 -18.96
C ILE A 261 0.28 -20.36 -19.93
N SER A 262 1.53 -20.48 -20.35
CA SER A 262 1.92 -21.58 -21.25
C SER A 262 1.97 -22.92 -20.51
N THR A 263 1.79 -24.03 -21.23
CA THR A 263 1.96 -25.38 -20.67
C THR A 263 3.39 -25.62 -20.15
N ASN A 264 4.40 -25.01 -20.76
CA ASN A 264 5.78 -25.06 -20.29
C ASN A 264 5.93 -24.41 -18.91
N GLU A 265 5.28 -23.27 -18.67
CA GLU A 265 5.26 -22.61 -17.36
C GLU A 265 4.52 -23.44 -16.31
N MET A 266 3.41 -24.08 -16.68
CA MET A 266 2.69 -25.01 -15.81
C MET A 266 3.55 -26.23 -15.45
N GLU A 267 4.26 -26.79 -16.43
CA GLU A 267 5.15 -27.94 -16.24
C GLU A 267 6.36 -27.58 -15.37
N ARG A 268 6.92 -26.38 -15.56
CA ARG A 268 7.98 -25.82 -14.71
C ARG A 268 7.52 -25.69 -13.27
N ALA A 269 6.33 -25.13 -13.03
CA ALA A 269 5.73 -25.04 -11.70
C ALA A 269 5.44 -26.44 -11.11
N ARG A 270 5.01 -27.40 -11.94
CA ARG A 270 4.70 -28.78 -11.50
C ARG A 270 5.96 -29.52 -11.07
N CYS A 271 7.02 -29.44 -11.85
CA CYS A 271 8.33 -30.00 -11.49
C CYS A 271 8.80 -29.44 -10.15
N HIS A 272 8.66 -28.12 -9.94
CA HIS A 272 9.01 -27.49 -8.67
C HIS A 272 8.15 -27.97 -7.50
N ALA A 273 6.84 -28.11 -7.70
CA ALA A 273 5.93 -28.65 -6.70
C ALA A 273 6.33 -30.07 -6.26
N LEU A 274 6.71 -30.93 -7.21
CA LEU A 274 7.20 -32.28 -6.91
C LEU A 274 8.52 -32.25 -6.12
N LEU A 275 9.46 -31.37 -6.48
CA LEU A 275 10.73 -31.20 -5.76
C LEU A 275 10.51 -30.75 -4.32
N LYS A 276 9.52 -29.89 -4.07
CA LYS A 276 9.12 -29.42 -2.73
C LYS A 276 8.16 -30.37 -2.00
N ALA A 277 7.82 -31.51 -2.60
CA ALA A 277 6.85 -32.49 -2.09
C ALA A 277 5.40 -31.94 -1.93
N HIS A 278 5.03 -30.90 -2.66
CA HIS A 278 3.68 -30.33 -2.74
C HIS A 278 2.81 -31.15 -3.71
N LYS A 279 2.47 -32.38 -3.32
CA LYS A 279 1.78 -33.36 -4.19
C LYS A 279 0.43 -32.86 -4.70
N SER A 280 -0.37 -32.25 -3.84
CA SER A 280 -1.68 -31.68 -4.19
C SER A 280 -1.58 -30.61 -5.27
N VAL A 281 -0.61 -29.70 -5.16
CA VAL A 281 -0.31 -28.68 -6.17
C VAL A 281 0.13 -29.31 -7.49
N ALA A 282 1.00 -30.32 -7.44
CA ALA A 282 1.43 -31.05 -8.63
C ALA A 282 0.25 -31.75 -9.34
N ASP A 283 -0.68 -32.33 -8.58
CA ASP A 283 -1.90 -32.95 -9.10
C ASP A 283 -2.84 -31.91 -9.72
N LEU A 284 -3.00 -30.74 -9.09
CA LEU A 284 -3.77 -29.61 -9.64
C LEU A 284 -3.21 -29.15 -10.99
N LEU A 285 -1.90 -28.95 -11.07
CA LEU A 285 -1.23 -28.56 -12.32
C LEU A 285 -1.36 -29.65 -13.40
N THR A 286 -1.23 -30.93 -13.03
CA THR A 286 -1.42 -32.06 -13.95
C THR A 286 -2.83 -32.07 -14.53
N LYS A 287 -3.84 -31.91 -13.68
CA LYS A 287 -5.25 -31.85 -14.11
C LYS A 287 -5.50 -30.65 -15.03
N ALA A 288 -4.98 -29.48 -14.68
CA ALA A 288 -5.16 -28.27 -15.48
C ALA A 288 -4.51 -28.37 -16.87
N MET A 289 -3.33 -28.99 -16.99
CA MET A 289 -2.71 -29.25 -18.29
C MET A 289 -3.49 -30.28 -19.12
N ALA A 290 -3.95 -31.37 -18.50
CA ALA A 290 -4.75 -32.39 -19.18
C ALA A 290 -6.07 -31.82 -19.72
N TRP A 291 -6.74 -30.97 -18.94
CA TRP A 291 -7.97 -30.31 -19.38
C TRP A 291 -7.75 -29.43 -20.60
N ARG A 292 -6.66 -28.68 -20.68
CA ARG A 292 -6.32 -27.85 -21.86
C ARG A 292 -6.03 -28.66 -23.11
N LEU A 293 -5.40 -29.82 -22.98
CA LEU A 293 -5.17 -30.71 -24.12
C LEU A 293 -6.50 -31.19 -24.71
N LEU A 294 -7.45 -31.57 -23.85
CA LEU A 294 -8.79 -31.97 -24.28
C LEU A 294 -9.57 -30.83 -24.96
N GLU A 295 -9.46 -29.59 -24.46
CA GLU A 295 -10.08 -28.43 -25.11
C GLU A 295 -9.51 -28.19 -26.51
N ASN A 296 -8.19 -28.23 -26.67
CA ASN A 296 -7.55 -28.01 -27.97
C ASN A 296 -7.91 -29.11 -28.98
N GLU A 297 -7.91 -30.39 -28.57
CA GLU A 297 -8.33 -31.51 -29.43
C GLU A 297 -9.80 -31.38 -29.86
N SER A 298 -10.68 -30.87 -28.99
CA SER A 298 -12.08 -30.65 -29.33
C SER A 298 -12.30 -29.46 -30.29
N ALA A 299 -11.42 -28.46 -30.25
CA ALA A 299 -11.46 -27.31 -31.15
C ALA A 299 -10.95 -27.64 -32.56
N ASP A 300 -10.00 -28.57 -32.70
CA ASP A 300 -9.46 -29.00 -34.00
C ASP A 300 -10.40 -29.93 -34.80
N ILE A 301 -11.44 -30.47 -34.15
CA ILE A 301 -12.41 -31.41 -34.75
C ILE A 301 -13.72 -30.70 -35.19
N ALA A 302 -13.95 -29.45 -34.77
CA ALA A 302 -15.16 -28.66 -35.05
C ALA A 302 -14.99 -27.73 -36.26
#